data_AF-A0A4R4X5J5-F1
#
_entry.id   AF-A0A4R4X5J5-F1
#
_cell.length_a   1.000
_cell.length_b   1.000
_cell.length_c   1.000
_cell.angle_alpha   90.00
_cell.angle_beta   90.00
_cell.angle_gamma   90.00
#
_symmetry.space_group_name_H-M   'P 1'
#
loop_
_entity.id
_entity.type
_entity.pdbx_description
1 polymer ?
#
loop_
_entity_poly.entity_id
_entity_poly.type
_entity_poly.pdbx_seq_one_letter_code
_entity_poly.pdbx_strand_id
1 'polypeptide(L)'
;MNPKELGHAALRPLVADLFAQGRRRTVRVAVEQELLVADSTTGAAVPIERVRAAAASALVAPYVSFEPGGQLELSLPCSPDPAAQVRTLTDDLQGHLTAAHISTYALPVDPRPEHEVPLQLTTPRYVAMHRHFDSIGPAGRRMMRRTASTQVCLDWWPGRAGAEQWRVLNLAGPFLAAAFARSTGREGRLTTWLDADPARTGFDDRLSSGDDPVAAYTAFAAGAAVFTTGGPAEHLTTMFPPVRPRSTYLEVRFLDVQEPAAIGPVVSALTSLVYDDDRRRQALRALEPECAQLAEHWRSAAAGDPATAARGRELVPDLILVA
;
A
#
# COMPACT_ATOMS: atom_id res chain seq x y z
N MET A 1 13.23 18.76 28.07
CA MET A 1 12.46 18.37 26.87
C MET A 1 11.99 16.95 27.09
N ASN A 2 10.69 16.69 26.99
CA ASN A 2 10.08 15.36 27.14
C ASN A 2 10.57 14.43 25.99
N PRO A 3 10.82 13.13 26.19
CA PRO A 3 11.16 12.19 25.11
C PRO A 3 10.26 12.29 23.87
N LYS A 4 8.95 12.60 24.04
CA LYS A 4 8.03 12.86 22.92
C LYS A 4 8.38 14.14 22.12
N GLU A 5 8.81 15.19 22.80
CA GLU A 5 9.22 16.46 22.16
C GLU A 5 10.54 16.31 21.39
N LEU A 6 11.49 15.54 21.94
CA LEU A 6 12.75 15.18 21.26
C LEU A 6 12.51 14.35 20.01
N GLY A 7 11.57 13.40 20.06
CA GLY A 7 11.13 12.64 18.89
C GLY A 7 10.50 13.52 17.82
N HIS A 8 9.62 14.45 18.20
CA HIS A 8 8.96 15.35 17.26
C HIS A 8 9.96 16.27 16.52
N ALA A 9 10.92 16.86 17.26
CA ALA A 9 11.93 17.74 16.68
C ALA A 9 12.86 17.01 15.69
N ALA A 10 13.20 15.75 15.95
CA ALA A 10 14.04 14.96 15.07
C ALA A 10 13.30 14.41 13.83
N LEU A 11 11.98 14.20 13.93
CA LEU A 11 11.16 13.68 12.83
C LEU A 11 10.77 14.76 11.81
N ARG A 12 10.48 15.99 12.26
CA ARG A 12 9.89 17.02 11.38
C ARG A 12 10.70 17.31 10.10
N PRO A 13 12.04 17.46 10.13
CA PRO A 13 12.80 17.69 8.90
C PRO A 13 12.72 16.52 7.92
N LEU A 14 12.81 15.28 8.43
CA LEU A 14 12.70 14.08 7.61
C LEU A 14 11.30 13.93 6.99
N VAL A 15 10.26 14.28 7.75
CA VAL A 15 8.89 14.32 7.22
C VAL A 15 8.76 15.42 6.17
N ALA A 16 9.33 16.60 6.38
CA ALA A 16 9.30 17.68 5.39
C ALA A 16 9.93 17.23 4.04
N ASP A 17 11.02 16.46 4.08
CA ASP A 17 11.65 15.89 2.87
C ASP A 17 10.72 14.93 2.12
N LEU A 18 9.90 14.14 2.85
CA LEU A 18 8.87 13.29 2.25
C LEU A 18 7.78 14.10 1.54
N PHE A 19 7.53 15.35 1.95
CA PHE A 19 6.50 16.25 1.41
C PHE A 19 7.07 17.31 0.44
N ALA A 20 8.31 17.17 -0.03
CA ALA A 20 8.97 18.19 -0.86
C ALA A 20 8.31 18.44 -2.23
N GLN A 21 7.52 17.48 -2.73
CA GLN A 21 6.80 17.49 -4.01
C GLN A 21 7.70 17.49 -5.25
N GLY A 22 7.12 17.13 -6.40
CA GLY A 22 7.73 17.30 -7.70
C GLY A 22 7.83 18.77 -8.11
N ARG A 23 8.77 19.09 -9.00
CA ARG A 23 8.97 20.47 -9.51
C ARG A 23 8.06 20.84 -10.68
N ARG A 24 7.39 19.86 -11.29
CA ARG A 24 6.57 20.01 -12.50
C ARG A 24 5.31 19.16 -12.37
N ARG A 25 4.27 19.50 -13.14
CA ARG A 25 3.09 18.67 -13.28
C ARG A 25 3.32 17.62 -14.36
N THR A 26 3.72 16.42 -13.95
CA THR A 26 3.84 15.23 -14.80
C THR A 26 2.85 14.17 -14.35
N VAL A 27 2.53 13.21 -15.22
CA VAL A 27 1.45 12.23 -14.98
C VAL A 27 1.95 10.78 -14.98
N ARG A 28 3.23 10.56 -14.63
CA ARG A 28 3.82 9.22 -14.68
C ARG A 28 3.21 8.35 -13.59
N VAL A 29 3.16 7.07 -13.89
CA VAL A 29 2.64 6.03 -13.01
C VAL A 29 3.60 4.87 -12.98
N ALA A 30 3.88 4.36 -11.78
CA ALA A 30 4.53 3.08 -11.56
C ALA A 30 3.62 2.18 -10.71
N VAL A 31 3.79 0.87 -10.83
CA VAL A 31 3.01 -0.13 -10.10
C VAL A 31 3.97 -1.02 -9.33
N GLU A 32 3.67 -1.22 -8.05
CA GLU A 32 4.27 -2.28 -7.25
C GLU A 32 3.25 -3.41 -7.08
N GLN A 33 3.69 -4.66 -7.27
CA GLN A 33 2.82 -5.83 -7.19
C GLN A 33 3.43 -6.86 -6.25
N GLU A 34 2.72 -7.22 -5.20
CA GLU A 34 3.06 -8.35 -4.34
C GLU A 34 2.30 -9.61 -4.79
N LEU A 35 2.97 -10.75 -4.81
CA LEU A 35 2.42 -12.04 -5.20
C LEU A 35 2.74 -13.07 -4.12
N LEU A 36 1.75 -13.87 -3.75
CA LEU A 36 2.01 -15.04 -2.90
C LEU A 36 2.72 -16.11 -3.72
N VAL A 37 3.66 -16.80 -3.09
CA VAL A 37 4.40 -17.92 -3.70
C VAL A 37 4.11 -19.22 -2.97
N ALA A 38 3.93 -20.30 -3.72
CA ALA A 38 3.77 -21.64 -3.17
C ALA A 38 4.48 -22.68 -4.03
N ASP A 39 4.92 -23.75 -3.39
CA ASP A 39 5.40 -24.92 -4.10
C ASP A 39 4.23 -25.56 -4.86
N SER A 40 4.35 -25.75 -6.17
CA SER A 40 3.24 -26.20 -7.02
C SER A 40 2.78 -27.63 -6.71
N THR A 41 3.60 -28.42 -6.01
CA THR A 41 3.27 -29.82 -5.67
C THR A 41 2.65 -29.92 -4.29
N THR A 42 3.15 -29.18 -3.31
CA THR A 42 2.74 -29.31 -1.90
C THR A 42 1.85 -28.17 -1.39
N GLY A 43 1.83 -27.03 -2.09
CA GLY A 43 1.19 -25.80 -1.61
C GLY A 43 1.97 -25.05 -0.52
N ALA A 44 3.10 -25.59 -0.05
CA ALA A 44 3.88 -25.03 1.04
C ALA A 44 4.55 -23.69 0.68
N ALA A 45 4.93 -22.92 1.71
CA ALA A 45 5.74 -21.72 1.54
C ALA A 45 7.09 -22.07 0.89
N VAL A 46 7.52 -21.25 -0.07
CA VAL A 46 8.78 -21.45 -0.80
C VAL A 46 9.87 -20.59 -0.17
N PRO A 47 11.08 -21.14 0.08
CA PRO A 47 12.22 -20.33 0.51
C PRO A 47 12.53 -19.22 -0.50
N ILE A 48 12.73 -17.99 -0.01
CA ILE A 48 13.05 -16.80 -0.83
C ILE A 48 14.18 -17.09 -1.84
N GLU A 49 15.24 -17.77 -1.41
CA GLU A 49 16.39 -18.04 -2.28
C GLU A 49 16.07 -18.98 -3.45
N ARG A 50 15.11 -19.89 -3.29
CA ARG A 50 14.63 -20.73 -4.41
C ARG A 50 13.84 -19.90 -5.41
N VAL A 51 12.97 -19.00 -4.94
CA VAL A 51 12.21 -18.08 -5.79
C VAL A 51 13.16 -17.12 -6.52
N ARG A 52 14.15 -16.55 -5.80
CA ARG A 52 15.18 -15.66 -6.36
C ARG A 52 15.98 -16.35 -7.47
N ALA A 53 16.42 -17.58 -7.24
CA ALA A 53 17.17 -18.35 -8.24
C ALA A 53 16.32 -18.63 -9.48
N ALA A 54 15.06 -19.00 -9.31
CA ALA A 54 14.14 -19.26 -10.43
C ALA A 54 13.84 -17.98 -11.24
N ALA A 55 13.66 -16.85 -10.57
CA ALA A 55 13.38 -15.57 -11.19
C ALA A 55 14.62 -14.88 -11.81
N ALA A 56 15.84 -15.40 -11.61
CA ALA A 56 17.09 -14.70 -11.92
C ALA A 56 17.25 -14.33 -13.41
N SER A 57 16.66 -15.12 -14.31
CA SER A 57 16.71 -14.88 -15.76
C SER A 57 15.45 -14.22 -16.33
N ALA A 58 14.44 -13.96 -15.49
CA ALA A 58 13.23 -13.28 -15.92
C ALA A 58 13.52 -11.81 -16.24
N LEU A 59 12.78 -11.23 -17.18
CA LEU A 59 12.88 -9.81 -17.55
C LEU A 59 12.68 -8.87 -16.35
N VAL A 60 11.90 -9.33 -15.36
CA VAL A 60 11.57 -8.56 -14.16
C VAL A 60 12.61 -8.67 -13.04
N ALA A 61 13.64 -9.54 -13.17
CA ALA A 61 14.62 -9.80 -12.11
C ALA A 61 15.23 -8.55 -11.44
N PRO A 62 15.56 -7.45 -12.14
CA PRO A 62 16.09 -6.23 -11.52
C PRO A 62 15.12 -5.52 -10.57
N TYR A 63 13.83 -5.83 -10.66
CA TYR A 63 12.73 -5.21 -9.91
C TYR A 63 12.15 -6.15 -8.84
N VAL A 64 12.76 -7.33 -8.63
CA VAL A 64 12.28 -8.33 -7.66
C VAL A 64 12.84 -8.05 -6.26
N SER A 65 11.93 -7.89 -5.30
CA SER A 65 12.18 -7.92 -3.86
C SER A 65 11.26 -8.94 -3.19
N PHE A 66 11.30 -8.99 -1.86
CA PHE A 66 10.49 -9.91 -1.07
C PHE A 66 9.95 -9.21 0.16
N GLU A 67 8.74 -9.62 0.55
CA GLU A 67 8.13 -9.26 1.83
C GLU A 67 8.45 -10.31 2.92
N PRO A 68 8.21 -10.01 4.22
CA PRO A 68 8.67 -10.83 5.33
C PRO A 68 8.31 -12.33 5.30
N GLY A 69 7.15 -12.68 4.75
CA GLY A 69 6.68 -14.07 4.62
C GLY A 69 7.26 -14.81 3.40
N GLY A 70 7.99 -14.10 2.54
CA GLY A 70 8.47 -14.60 1.27
C GLY A 70 7.54 -14.31 0.09
N GLN A 71 6.52 -13.46 0.27
CA GLN A 71 5.77 -12.92 -0.86
C GLN A 71 6.75 -12.21 -1.80
N LEU A 72 6.60 -12.44 -3.09
CA LEU A 72 7.43 -11.84 -4.13
C LEU A 72 6.88 -10.46 -4.43
N GLU A 73 7.73 -9.44 -4.44
CA GLU A 73 7.35 -8.07 -4.77
C GLU A 73 8.02 -7.64 -6.08
N LEU A 74 7.25 -6.97 -6.93
CA LEU A 74 7.70 -6.39 -8.20
C LEU A 74 7.59 -4.87 -8.11
N SER A 75 8.70 -4.15 -7.95
CA SER A 75 8.71 -2.68 -7.91
C SER A 75 9.05 -2.11 -9.30
N LEU A 76 8.05 -2.00 -10.17
CA LEU A 76 8.26 -1.70 -11.59
C LEU A 76 8.54 -0.20 -11.85
N PRO A 77 9.33 0.14 -12.88
CA PRO A 77 9.59 1.53 -13.24
C PRO A 77 8.35 2.16 -13.88
N CYS A 78 8.31 3.50 -13.96
CA CYS A 78 7.23 4.21 -14.64
C CYS A 78 7.07 3.75 -16.10
N SER A 79 5.82 3.62 -16.54
CA SER A 79 5.47 3.20 -17.91
C SER A 79 4.34 4.07 -18.47
N PRO A 80 4.32 4.35 -19.79
CA PRO A 80 3.15 4.93 -20.45
C PRO A 80 1.95 3.96 -20.48
N ASP A 81 2.21 2.65 -20.37
CA ASP A 81 1.18 1.61 -20.20
C ASP A 81 1.59 0.67 -19.05
N PRO A 82 1.29 1.05 -17.79
CA PRO A 82 1.63 0.23 -16.62
C PRO A 82 0.91 -1.12 -16.63
N ALA A 83 -0.30 -1.20 -17.19
CA ALA A 83 -1.06 -2.44 -17.22
C ALA A 83 -0.44 -3.46 -18.17
N ALA A 84 -0.02 -3.05 -19.37
CA ALA A 84 0.73 -3.92 -20.28
C ALA A 84 2.08 -4.33 -19.68
N GLN A 85 2.79 -3.40 -19.04
CA GLN A 85 4.07 -3.70 -18.38
C GLN A 85 3.92 -4.78 -17.30
N VAL A 86 2.94 -4.64 -16.40
CA VAL A 86 2.68 -5.66 -15.36
C VAL A 86 2.35 -7.01 -15.98
N ARG A 87 1.46 -7.06 -16.99
CA ARG A 87 1.10 -8.32 -17.68
C ARG A 87 2.33 -8.99 -18.29
N THR A 88 3.05 -8.28 -19.16
CA THR A 88 4.20 -8.85 -19.87
C THR A 88 5.29 -9.36 -18.91
N LEU A 89 5.61 -8.59 -17.86
CA LEU A 89 6.66 -8.98 -16.92
C LEU A 89 6.23 -10.12 -15.99
N THR A 90 4.94 -10.18 -15.62
CA THR A 90 4.40 -11.26 -14.79
C THR A 90 4.26 -12.56 -15.58
N ASP A 91 3.83 -12.49 -16.85
CA ASP A 91 3.72 -13.66 -17.74
C ASP A 91 5.10 -14.32 -17.97
N ASP A 92 6.11 -13.50 -18.24
CA ASP A 92 7.50 -13.95 -18.38
C ASP A 92 8.00 -14.61 -17.08
N LEU A 93 7.85 -13.92 -15.94
CA LEU A 93 8.21 -14.44 -14.62
C LEU A 93 7.52 -15.79 -14.32
N GLN A 94 6.23 -15.91 -14.64
CA GLN A 94 5.46 -17.12 -14.39
C GLN A 94 6.02 -18.32 -15.15
N GLY A 95 6.52 -18.12 -16.38
CA GLY A 95 7.20 -19.17 -17.14
C GLY A 95 8.44 -19.70 -16.42
N HIS A 96 9.27 -18.80 -15.89
CA HIS A 96 10.46 -19.13 -15.12
C HIS A 96 10.13 -19.87 -13.80
N LEU A 97 9.15 -19.39 -13.05
CA LEU A 97 8.75 -20.00 -11.78
C LEU A 97 8.09 -21.37 -11.96
N THR A 98 7.27 -21.52 -13.01
CA THR A 98 6.62 -22.80 -13.32
C THR A 98 7.65 -23.90 -13.64
N ALA A 99 8.70 -23.56 -14.38
CA ALA A 99 9.81 -24.48 -14.66
C ALA A 99 10.54 -24.96 -13.40
N ALA A 100 10.45 -24.20 -12.30
CA ALA A 100 11.01 -24.52 -10.99
C ALA A 100 9.98 -25.11 -10.00
N HIS A 101 8.78 -25.49 -10.46
CA HIS A 101 7.66 -25.95 -9.62
C HIS A 101 7.24 -24.94 -8.54
N ILE A 102 7.19 -23.65 -8.91
CA ILE A 102 6.72 -22.56 -8.07
C ILE A 102 5.51 -21.92 -8.75
N SER A 103 4.42 -21.79 -7.98
CA SER A 103 3.22 -21.07 -8.39
C SER A 103 3.18 -19.69 -7.73
N THR A 104 2.68 -18.69 -8.46
CA THR A 104 2.36 -17.35 -7.95
C THR A 104 0.88 -17.09 -7.93
N TYR A 105 0.40 -16.35 -6.93
CA TYR A 105 -1.01 -16.00 -6.80
C TYR A 105 -1.19 -14.53 -6.44
N ALA A 106 -2.02 -13.83 -7.22
CA ALA A 106 -2.55 -12.52 -6.86
C ALA A 106 -3.72 -12.67 -5.89
N LEU A 107 -3.46 -13.13 -4.65
CA LEU A 107 -4.47 -13.27 -3.60
C LEU A 107 -4.18 -12.30 -2.44
N PRO A 108 -5.16 -11.49 -1.99
CA PRO A 108 -4.91 -10.45 -0.98
C PRO A 108 -4.45 -10.99 0.36
N VAL A 109 -4.90 -12.21 0.71
CA VAL A 109 -4.54 -12.90 1.94
C VAL A 109 -4.20 -14.35 1.64
N ASP A 110 -3.08 -14.80 2.16
CA ASP A 110 -2.61 -16.18 2.03
C ASP A 110 -3.53 -17.14 2.79
N PRO A 111 -4.12 -18.16 2.14
CA PRO A 111 -5.04 -19.08 2.81
C PRO A 111 -4.34 -20.06 3.76
N ARG A 112 -3.01 -20.19 3.68
CA ARG A 112 -2.25 -21.11 4.55
C ARG A 112 -2.37 -20.71 6.02
N PRO A 113 -2.44 -21.67 6.96
CA PRO A 113 -2.35 -21.38 8.38
C PRO A 113 -1.08 -20.57 8.74
N GLU A 114 -1.18 -19.72 9.76
CA GLU A 114 -0.08 -18.82 10.15
C GLU A 114 1.24 -19.53 10.45
N HIS A 115 1.19 -20.73 11.05
CA HIS A 115 2.37 -21.50 11.39
C HIS A 115 3.08 -22.11 10.17
N GLU A 116 2.43 -22.13 9.01
CA GLU A 116 3.00 -22.62 7.75
C GLU A 116 3.67 -21.49 6.93
N VAL A 117 3.55 -20.24 7.36
CA VAL A 117 4.16 -19.08 6.69
C VAL A 117 5.17 -18.40 7.62
N PRO A 118 6.45 -18.84 7.59
CA PRO A 118 7.47 -18.35 8.51
C PRO A 118 7.92 -16.91 8.19
N LEU A 119 8.57 -16.27 9.16
CA LEU A 119 9.37 -15.07 8.88
C LEU A 119 10.64 -15.50 8.14
N GLN A 120 10.75 -15.15 6.87
CA GLN A 120 11.92 -15.47 6.05
C GLN A 120 12.96 -14.34 6.07
N LEU A 121 12.51 -13.08 6.03
CA LEU A 121 13.41 -11.93 6.14
C LEU A 121 13.72 -11.62 7.60
N THR A 122 14.93 -11.96 8.03
CA THR A 122 15.37 -11.89 9.43
C THR A 122 16.32 -10.73 9.71
N THR A 123 16.28 -9.66 8.90
CA THR A 123 17.02 -8.43 9.19
C THR A 123 16.60 -7.86 10.56
N PRO A 124 17.46 -7.11 11.26
CA PRO A 124 17.13 -6.55 12.57
C PRO A 124 15.80 -5.78 12.61
N ARG A 125 15.50 -5.05 11.53
CA ARG A 125 14.22 -4.33 11.35
C ARG A 125 13.02 -5.26 11.41
N TYR A 126 13.01 -6.33 10.62
CA TYR A 126 11.86 -7.25 10.55
C TYR A 126 11.73 -8.11 11.82
N VAL A 127 12.85 -8.46 12.47
CA VAL A 127 12.82 -9.12 13.78
C VAL A 127 12.20 -8.20 14.84
N ALA A 128 12.56 -6.91 14.84
CA ALA A 128 11.97 -5.93 15.76
C ALA A 128 10.47 -5.71 15.49
N MET A 129 10.08 -5.58 14.22
CA MET A 129 8.67 -5.51 13.81
C MET A 129 7.88 -6.74 14.27
N HIS A 130 8.43 -7.95 14.05
CA HIS A 130 7.79 -9.18 14.49
C HIS A 130 7.54 -9.18 16.01
N ARG A 131 8.55 -8.82 16.82
CA ARG A 131 8.40 -8.74 18.28
C ARG A 131 7.36 -7.70 18.71
N HIS A 132 7.35 -6.54 18.05
CA HIS A 132 6.35 -5.50 18.31
C HIS A 132 4.93 -6.01 18.04
N PHE A 133 4.69 -6.58 16.86
CA PHE A 133 3.36 -7.07 16.50
C PHE A 133 2.89 -8.23 17.39
N ASP A 134 3.80 -9.12 17.79
CA ASP A 134 3.49 -10.20 18.74
C ASP A 134 2.95 -9.69 20.08
N SER A 135 3.33 -8.47 20.49
CA SER A 135 2.90 -7.88 21.76
C SER A 135 1.52 -7.24 21.72
N ILE A 136 0.96 -6.98 20.52
CA ILE A 136 -0.30 -6.23 20.35
C ILE A 136 -1.41 -7.02 19.65
N GLY A 137 -1.09 -8.12 18.98
CA GLY A 137 -2.09 -9.02 18.41
C GLY A 137 -1.66 -9.74 17.13
N PRO A 138 -2.51 -10.62 16.59
CA PRO A 138 -2.16 -11.47 15.45
C PRO A 138 -2.12 -10.72 14.10
N ALA A 139 -2.82 -9.58 14.00
CA ALA A 139 -3.03 -8.88 12.73
C ALA A 139 -1.72 -8.37 12.12
N GLY A 140 -0.78 -7.87 12.93
CA GLY A 140 0.51 -7.39 12.42
C GLY A 140 1.39 -8.49 11.82
N ARG A 141 1.39 -9.70 12.42
CA ARG A 141 2.07 -10.87 11.83
C ARG A 141 1.42 -11.28 10.51
N ARG A 142 0.09 -11.30 10.45
CA ARG A 142 -0.64 -11.59 9.21
C ARG A 142 -0.32 -10.55 8.13
N MET A 143 -0.34 -9.26 8.45
CA MET A 143 0.04 -8.18 7.54
C MET A 143 1.44 -8.41 6.95
N MET A 144 2.44 -8.67 7.80
CA MET A 144 3.81 -8.88 7.35
C MET A 144 4.01 -10.11 6.45
N ARG A 145 3.31 -11.22 6.75
CA ARG A 145 3.68 -12.53 6.19
C ARG A 145 2.68 -13.11 5.20
N ARG A 146 1.44 -12.65 5.25
CA ARG A 146 0.30 -13.31 4.61
C ARG A 146 -0.60 -12.35 3.86
N THR A 147 -0.18 -11.11 3.61
CA THR A 147 -0.92 -10.20 2.73
C THR A 147 -0.12 -9.86 1.49
N ALA A 148 -0.84 -9.53 0.42
CA ALA A 148 -0.29 -9.04 -0.84
C ALA A 148 -1.12 -7.85 -1.35
N SER A 149 -0.47 -6.86 -1.95
CA SER A 149 -1.07 -5.64 -2.45
C SER A 149 -0.67 -5.28 -3.88
N THR A 150 -1.50 -4.46 -4.53
CA THR A 150 -1.11 -3.68 -5.69
C THR A 150 -0.97 -2.24 -5.21
N GLN A 151 0.23 -1.68 -5.30
CA GLN A 151 0.50 -0.30 -4.92
C GLN A 151 0.68 0.54 -6.19
N VAL A 152 0.14 1.75 -6.22
CA VAL A 152 0.24 2.64 -7.38
C VAL A 152 0.97 3.92 -6.97
N CYS A 153 2.08 4.20 -7.65
CA CYS A 153 2.90 5.37 -7.43
C CYS A 153 2.57 6.44 -8.47
N LEU A 154 2.13 7.62 -8.01
CA LEU A 154 1.66 8.73 -8.83
C LEU A 154 2.57 9.95 -8.61
N ASP A 155 3.10 10.54 -9.69
CA ASP A 155 3.82 11.82 -9.63
C ASP A 155 3.05 12.86 -8.79
N TRP A 156 3.75 13.52 -7.86
CA TRP A 156 3.16 14.49 -6.95
C TRP A 156 3.44 15.91 -7.42
N TRP A 157 2.38 16.66 -7.72
CA TRP A 157 2.48 18.01 -8.26
C TRP A 157 2.88 19.04 -7.21
N PRO A 158 3.52 20.16 -7.62
CA PRO A 158 3.85 21.24 -6.70
C PRO A 158 2.63 22.06 -6.27
N GLY A 159 2.72 22.65 -5.07
CA GLY A 159 1.82 23.71 -4.59
C GLY A 159 0.39 23.22 -4.33
N ARG A 160 -0.61 24.08 -4.61
CA ARG A 160 -2.02 23.81 -4.31
C ARG A 160 -2.51 22.49 -4.90
N ALA A 161 -2.10 22.18 -6.12
CA ALA A 161 -2.56 20.94 -6.76
C ALA A 161 -1.98 19.70 -6.08
N GLY A 162 -0.73 19.75 -5.60
CA GLY A 162 -0.15 18.68 -4.77
C GLY A 162 -0.89 18.48 -3.44
N ALA A 163 -1.29 19.58 -2.79
CA ALA A 163 -2.10 19.52 -1.58
C ALA A 163 -3.48 18.89 -1.85
N GLU A 164 -4.11 19.24 -2.97
CA GLU A 164 -5.36 18.61 -3.42
C GLU A 164 -5.18 17.12 -3.73
N GLN A 165 -4.06 16.70 -4.34
CA GLN A 165 -3.75 15.29 -4.62
C GLN A 165 -3.59 14.48 -3.34
N TRP A 166 -2.85 15.01 -2.36
CA TRP A 166 -2.73 14.38 -1.03
C TRP A 166 -4.09 14.20 -0.37
N ARG A 167 -4.90 15.26 -0.35
CA ARG A 167 -6.19 15.28 0.34
C ARG A 167 -7.22 14.38 -0.34
N VAL A 168 -7.31 14.39 -1.68
CA VAL A 168 -8.28 13.56 -2.41
C VAL A 168 -7.98 12.07 -2.25
N LEU A 169 -6.70 11.67 -2.27
CA LEU A 169 -6.33 10.26 -2.16
C LEU A 169 -6.62 9.70 -0.76
N ASN A 170 -6.42 10.49 0.29
CA ASN A 170 -6.74 10.08 1.66
C ASN A 170 -8.25 10.03 1.90
N LEU A 171 -9.01 11.01 1.41
CA LEU A 171 -10.48 11.06 1.60
C LEU A 171 -11.23 10.05 0.72
N ALA A 172 -10.78 9.82 -0.52
CA ALA A 172 -11.38 8.83 -1.42
C ALA A 172 -10.97 7.39 -1.09
N GLY A 173 -9.89 7.22 -0.30
CA GLY A 173 -9.28 5.94 0.05
C GLY A 173 -10.26 4.82 0.42
N PRO A 174 -11.15 4.98 1.42
CA PRO A 174 -12.05 3.90 1.83
C PRO A 174 -13.02 3.48 0.71
N PHE A 175 -13.52 4.45 -0.06
CA PHE A 175 -14.45 4.18 -1.15
C PHE A 175 -13.77 3.47 -2.32
N LEU A 176 -12.55 3.88 -2.67
CA LEU A 176 -11.75 3.21 -3.70
C LEU A 176 -11.32 1.81 -3.25
N ALA A 177 -10.90 1.65 -1.99
CA ALA A 177 -10.58 0.34 -1.43
C ALA A 177 -11.79 -0.62 -1.51
N ALA A 178 -12.99 -0.13 -1.19
CA ALA A 178 -14.22 -0.92 -1.30
C ALA A 178 -14.59 -1.25 -2.76
N ALA A 179 -14.43 -0.30 -3.69
CA ALA A 179 -14.75 -0.52 -5.10
C ALA A 179 -13.84 -1.55 -5.79
N PHE A 180 -12.59 -1.68 -5.34
CA PHE A 180 -11.59 -2.63 -5.84
C PHE A 180 -11.32 -3.79 -4.88
N ALA A 181 -12.18 -4.00 -3.87
CA ALA A 181 -11.97 -5.01 -2.86
C ALA A 181 -11.99 -6.42 -3.48
N ARG A 182 -10.97 -7.22 -3.14
CA ARG A 182 -10.90 -8.66 -3.48
C ARG A 182 -10.91 -9.53 -2.22
N SER A 183 -10.97 -8.90 -1.05
CA SER A 183 -11.13 -9.51 0.25
C SER A 183 -11.90 -8.56 1.18
N THR A 184 -12.81 -9.12 1.97
CA THR A 184 -13.62 -8.37 2.95
C THR A 184 -13.85 -9.23 4.20
N GLY A 185 -14.40 -8.64 5.25
CA GLY A 185 -14.70 -9.32 6.50
C GLY A 185 -13.47 -9.55 7.38
N ARG A 186 -13.62 -10.38 8.40
CA ARG A 186 -12.65 -10.52 9.50
C ARG A 186 -11.25 -10.99 9.07
N GLU A 187 -11.18 -11.74 7.97
CA GLU A 187 -9.91 -12.24 7.44
C GLU A 187 -9.44 -11.48 6.20
N GLY A 188 -10.16 -10.44 5.78
CA GLY A 188 -9.77 -9.58 4.67
C GLY A 188 -8.47 -8.82 4.95
N ARG A 189 -7.78 -8.44 3.87
CA ARG A 189 -6.53 -7.69 3.97
C ARG A 189 -6.77 -6.33 4.63
N LEU A 190 -7.78 -5.57 4.20
CA LEU A 190 -8.05 -4.26 4.80
C LEU A 190 -8.33 -4.36 6.31
N THR A 191 -9.15 -5.32 6.76
CA THR A 191 -9.36 -5.58 8.20
C THR A 191 -8.04 -5.87 8.92
N THR A 192 -7.17 -6.68 8.32
CA THR A 192 -5.84 -6.97 8.85
C THR A 192 -5.01 -5.71 9.04
N TRP A 193 -5.11 -4.74 8.13
CA TRP A 193 -4.42 -3.46 8.19
C TRP A 193 -5.01 -2.50 9.24
N LEU A 194 -6.33 -2.50 9.43
CA LEU A 194 -7.01 -1.74 10.49
C LEU A 194 -6.61 -2.26 11.89
N ASP A 195 -6.48 -3.57 12.04
CA ASP A 195 -6.17 -4.23 13.31
C ASP A 195 -4.67 -4.37 13.60
N ALA A 196 -3.79 -4.11 12.61
CA ALA A 196 -2.36 -4.37 12.74
C ALA A 196 -1.68 -3.52 13.81
N ASP A 197 -1.80 -2.19 13.69
CA ASP A 197 -1.37 -1.19 14.68
C ASP A 197 -1.88 0.20 14.22
N PRO A 198 -3.03 0.65 14.72
CA PRO A 198 -3.60 1.96 14.35
C PRO A 198 -2.66 3.14 14.56
N ALA A 199 -1.70 3.05 15.49
CA ALA A 199 -0.75 4.14 15.73
C ALA A 199 0.24 4.34 14.56
N ARG A 200 0.42 3.31 13.69
CA ARG A 200 1.29 3.38 12.51
C ARG A 200 0.60 3.18 11.18
N THR A 201 -0.68 2.78 11.15
CA THR A 201 -1.42 2.58 9.89
C THR A 201 -2.32 3.76 9.53
N GLY A 202 -2.83 4.53 10.49
CA GLY A 202 -3.45 5.83 10.20
C GLY A 202 -4.66 5.79 9.27
N PHE A 203 -5.48 4.74 9.32
CA PHE A 203 -6.75 4.62 8.58
C PHE A 203 -7.87 5.41 9.27
N ASP A 204 -7.63 6.71 9.47
CA ASP A 204 -8.53 7.68 10.10
C ASP A 204 -8.19 9.09 9.62
N ASP A 205 -8.79 10.11 10.24
CA ASP A 205 -8.69 11.50 9.84
C ASP A 205 -7.40 12.22 10.28
N ARG A 206 -6.49 11.57 11.03
CA ARG A 206 -5.28 12.24 11.57
C ARG A 206 -4.31 12.74 10.51
N LEU A 207 -4.32 12.16 9.30
CA LEU A 207 -3.49 12.57 8.17
C LEU A 207 -4.19 13.57 7.22
N SER A 208 -5.48 13.79 7.44
CA SER A 208 -6.36 14.65 6.65
C SER A 208 -6.90 15.83 7.44
N SER A 209 -6.66 15.87 8.76
CA SER A 209 -7.09 16.95 9.64
C SER A 209 -6.11 18.13 9.59
N GLY A 210 -6.67 19.33 9.41
CA GLY A 210 -5.90 20.57 9.34
C GLY A 210 -5.21 20.86 8.00
N ASP A 211 -4.48 21.98 7.96
CA ASP A 211 -3.88 22.54 6.75
C ASP A 211 -2.36 22.30 6.62
N ASP A 212 -1.70 21.76 7.65
CA ASP A 212 -0.26 21.42 7.62
C ASP A 212 -0.07 19.89 7.62
N PRO A 213 0.02 19.25 6.44
CA PRO A 213 0.19 17.81 6.37
C PRO A 213 1.56 17.33 6.89
N VAL A 214 2.59 18.20 6.92
CA VAL A 214 3.89 17.87 7.51
C VAL A 214 3.76 17.78 9.03
N ALA A 215 3.06 18.73 9.66
CA ALA A 215 2.78 18.66 11.09
C ALA A 215 1.92 17.44 11.45
N ALA A 216 0.85 17.18 10.69
CA ALA A 216 -0.03 16.03 10.90
C ALA A 216 0.74 14.71 10.82
N TYR A 217 1.55 14.52 9.77
CA TYR A 217 2.35 13.31 9.59
C TYR A 217 3.46 13.19 10.66
N THR A 218 4.07 14.30 11.08
CA THR A 218 5.05 14.30 12.18
C THR A 218 4.40 13.88 13.50
N ALA A 219 3.21 14.39 13.81
CA ALA A 219 2.45 14.01 15.00
C ALA A 219 2.03 12.53 14.96
N PHE A 220 1.59 12.05 13.79
CA PHE A 220 1.29 10.64 13.55
C PHE A 220 2.51 9.75 13.82
N ALA A 221 3.67 10.05 13.22
CA ALA A 221 4.90 9.29 13.42
C ALA A 221 5.41 9.35 14.87
N ALA A 222 5.33 10.51 15.52
CA ALA A 222 5.72 10.69 16.92
C ALA A 222 4.77 9.98 17.90
N GLY A 223 3.53 9.70 17.50
CA GLY A 223 2.55 8.95 18.27
C GLY A 223 2.79 7.43 18.29
N ALA A 224 3.52 6.90 17.30
CA ALA A 224 3.82 5.49 17.20
C ALA A 224 5.00 5.08 18.10
N ALA A 225 4.93 3.88 18.68
CA ALA A 225 6.04 3.30 19.43
C ALA A 225 7.26 3.08 18.51
N VAL A 226 8.43 3.52 18.98
CA VAL A 226 9.73 3.25 18.35
C VAL A 226 10.26 1.92 18.89
N PHE A 227 10.45 0.95 18.01
CA PHE A 227 10.98 -0.38 18.36
C PHE A 227 12.25 -0.75 17.58
N THR A 228 12.69 0.10 16.65
CA THR A 228 13.92 -0.09 15.88
C THR A 228 15.06 0.74 16.47
N THR A 229 16.30 0.48 16.04
CA THR A 229 17.51 1.11 16.60
C THR A 229 18.21 2.08 15.65
N GLY A 230 17.83 2.12 14.38
CA GLY A 230 18.35 3.01 13.33
C GLY A 230 17.78 4.42 13.32
N GLY A 231 17.22 4.87 14.45
CA GLY A 231 16.80 6.25 14.65
C GLY A 231 15.54 6.69 13.87
N PRO A 232 15.30 8.01 13.78
CA PRO A 232 14.06 8.57 13.22
C PRO A 232 13.80 8.20 11.75
N ALA A 233 14.85 8.11 10.92
CA ALA A 233 14.71 7.73 9.52
C ALA A 233 14.22 6.28 9.37
N GLU A 234 14.80 5.34 10.13
CA GLU A 234 14.31 3.96 10.15
C GLU A 234 12.89 3.89 10.74
N HIS A 235 12.60 4.65 11.80
CA HIS A 235 11.26 4.72 12.38
C HIS A 235 10.19 5.10 11.35
N LEU A 236 10.45 6.08 10.49
CA LEU A 236 9.54 6.47 9.40
C LEU A 236 9.27 5.34 8.41
N THR A 237 10.23 4.43 8.19
CA THR A 237 10.01 3.23 7.34
C THR A 237 9.06 2.22 7.96
N THR A 238 8.75 2.35 9.25
CA THR A 238 7.79 1.51 9.98
C THR A 238 6.39 2.14 10.09
N MET A 239 6.16 3.26 9.41
CA MET A 239 4.86 3.92 9.28
C MET A 239 4.21 3.47 7.98
N PHE A 240 2.98 2.99 8.05
CA PHE A 240 2.28 2.36 6.93
C PHE A 240 0.91 3.00 6.63
N PRO A 241 0.87 4.31 6.32
CA PRO A 241 -0.37 5.01 5.99
C PRO A 241 -1.02 4.47 4.70
N PRO A 242 -2.34 4.67 4.50
CA PRO A 242 -3.04 4.28 3.27
C PRO A 242 -2.46 4.95 2.02
N VAL A 243 -1.93 6.18 2.16
CA VAL A 243 -1.21 6.92 1.14
C VAL A 243 0.13 7.36 1.73
N ARG A 244 1.25 6.94 1.13
CA ARG A 244 2.58 7.29 1.63
C ARG A 244 3.23 8.38 0.76
N PRO A 245 3.72 9.47 1.37
CA PRO A 245 4.48 10.50 0.67
C PRO A 245 5.93 10.04 0.42
N ARG A 246 6.43 10.23 -0.81
CA ARG A 246 7.77 9.77 -1.24
C ARG A 246 8.56 10.88 -1.92
N SER A 247 8.50 12.09 -1.35
CA SER A 247 9.10 13.32 -1.88
C SER A 247 8.49 13.75 -3.21
N THR A 248 8.73 13.03 -4.30
CA THR A 248 8.28 13.41 -5.65
C THR A 248 7.03 12.66 -6.14
N TYR A 249 6.55 11.67 -5.39
CA TYR A 249 5.37 10.88 -5.74
C TYR A 249 4.56 10.49 -4.49
N LEU A 250 3.30 10.11 -4.71
CA LEU A 250 2.39 9.55 -3.72
C LEU A 250 2.19 8.07 -4.03
N GLU A 251 2.36 7.22 -3.02
CA GLU A 251 2.23 5.77 -3.10
C GLU A 251 0.88 5.36 -2.47
N VAL A 252 -0.04 4.86 -3.29
CA VAL A 252 -1.36 4.37 -2.86
C VAL A 252 -1.23 2.91 -2.43
N ARG A 253 -1.54 2.60 -1.17
CA ARG A 253 -1.23 1.30 -0.52
C ARG A 253 -2.44 0.51 -0.02
N PHE A 254 -3.62 1.12 -0.05
CA PHE A 254 -4.83 0.52 0.54
C PHE A 254 -5.46 -0.58 -0.32
N LEU A 255 -5.09 -0.69 -1.60
CA LEU A 255 -5.67 -1.65 -2.53
C LEU A 255 -5.22 -3.08 -2.22
N ASP A 256 -6.17 -4.00 -2.34
CA ASP A 256 -5.86 -5.43 -2.44
C ASP A 256 -5.03 -5.70 -3.71
N VAL A 257 -4.22 -6.76 -3.69
CA VAL A 257 -3.56 -7.24 -4.91
C VAL A 257 -4.59 -7.52 -6.00
N GLN A 258 -4.35 -6.99 -7.18
CA GLN A 258 -5.24 -7.08 -8.33
C GLN A 258 -4.71 -8.10 -9.32
N GLU A 259 -5.61 -8.73 -10.07
CA GLU A 259 -5.22 -9.51 -11.24
C GLU A 259 -4.62 -8.59 -12.31
N PRO A 260 -3.69 -9.07 -13.16
CA PRO A 260 -3.06 -8.25 -14.20
C PRO A 260 -4.06 -7.53 -15.14
N ALA A 261 -5.25 -8.12 -15.36
CA ALA A 261 -6.31 -7.50 -16.16
C ALA A 261 -6.98 -6.29 -15.46
N ALA A 262 -7.01 -6.26 -14.13
CA ALA A 262 -7.63 -5.20 -13.34
C ALA A 262 -6.69 -4.00 -13.06
N ILE A 263 -5.39 -4.13 -13.34
CA ILE A 263 -4.41 -3.04 -13.18
C ILE A 263 -4.77 -1.81 -14.01
N GLY A 264 -5.24 -2.00 -15.25
CA GLY A 264 -5.65 -0.90 -16.14
C GLY A 264 -6.77 -0.06 -15.54
N PRO A 265 -7.92 -0.65 -15.18
CA PRO A 265 -9.01 0.03 -14.48
C PRO A 265 -8.57 0.77 -13.20
N VAL A 266 -7.71 0.17 -12.38
CA VAL A 266 -7.18 0.79 -11.15
C VAL A 266 -6.34 2.03 -11.45
N VAL A 267 -5.38 1.92 -12.38
CA VAL A 267 -4.54 3.04 -12.80
C VAL A 267 -5.39 4.15 -13.42
N SER A 268 -6.37 3.81 -14.25
CA SER A 268 -7.30 4.76 -14.87
C SER A 268 -8.10 5.53 -13.81
N ALA A 269 -8.69 4.81 -12.84
CA ALA A 269 -9.44 5.41 -11.73
C ALA A 269 -8.60 6.41 -10.93
N LEU A 270 -7.39 6.01 -10.53
CA LEU A 270 -6.50 6.86 -9.74
C LEU A 270 -5.98 8.06 -10.54
N THR A 271 -5.55 7.86 -11.79
CA THR A 271 -5.03 8.95 -12.62
C THR A 271 -6.10 9.95 -13.00
N SER A 272 -7.32 9.50 -13.33
CA SER A 272 -8.48 10.36 -13.58
C SER A 272 -8.80 11.22 -12.35
N LEU A 273 -8.80 10.61 -11.15
CA LEU A 273 -9.06 11.34 -9.91
C LEU A 273 -7.95 12.35 -9.54
N VAL A 274 -6.70 12.03 -9.82
CA VAL A 274 -5.52 12.76 -9.32
C VAL A 274 -5.02 13.82 -10.31
N TYR A 275 -5.09 13.58 -11.62
CA TYR A 275 -4.51 14.44 -12.65
C TYR A 275 -5.52 15.28 -13.44
N ASP A 276 -6.83 15.07 -13.25
CA ASP A 276 -7.85 15.99 -13.74
C ASP A 276 -8.19 17.03 -12.66
N ASP A 277 -7.90 18.31 -12.92
CA ASP A 277 -8.11 19.40 -11.96
C ASP A 277 -9.58 19.56 -11.56
N ASP A 278 -10.52 19.40 -12.49
CA ASP A 278 -11.94 19.63 -12.23
C ASP A 278 -12.55 18.45 -11.49
N ARG A 279 -12.24 17.23 -11.92
CA ARG A 279 -12.67 15.99 -11.25
C ARG A 279 -12.12 15.92 -9.84
N ARG A 280 -10.84 16.19 -9.64
CA ARG A 280 -10.21 16.18 -8.31
C ARG A 280 -10.91 17.15 -7.36
N ARG A 281 -11.19 18.37 -7.82
CA ARG A 281 -11.87 19.39 -7.00
C ARG A 281 -13.35 19.06 -6.75
N GLN A 282 -14.03 18.44 -7.71
CA GLN A 282 -15.40 17.95 -7.51
C GLN A 282 -15.44 16.85 -6.46
N ALA A 283 -14.53 15.87 -6.55
CA ALA A 283 -14.40 14.81 -5.55
C ALA A 283 -14.08 15.39 -4.17
N LEU A 284 -13.15 16.34 -4.07
CA LEU A 284 -12.86 17.01 -2.81
C LEU A 284 -14.09 17.69 -2.21
N ARG A 285 -14.84 18.49 -2.98
CA ARG A 285 -16.08 19.12 -2.49
C ARG A 285 -17.11 18.11 -1.99
N ALA A 286 -17.18 16.94 -2.63
CA ALA A 286 -18.09 15.87 -2.23
C ALA A 286 -17.64 15.14 -0.96
N LEU A 287 -16.33 14.98 -0.76
CA LEU A 287 -15.74 14.16 0.30
C LEU A 287 -15.33 14.94 1.55
N GLU A 288 -15.12 16.26 1.44
CA GLU A 288 -14.67 17.08 2.56
C GLU A 288 -15.61 17.04 3.79
N PRO A 289 -16.95 17.00 3.64
CA PRO A 289 -17.86 16.78 4.77
C PRO A 289 -17.71 15.41 5.44
N GLU A 290 -17.16 14.42 4.73
CA GLU A 290 -17.00 13.03 5.19
C GLU A 290 -15.70 12.84 6.00
N CYS A 291 -14.81 13.85 6.07
CA CYS A 291 -13.49 13.76 6.71
C CYS A 291 -13.55 13.26 8.17
N ALA A 292 -14.51 13.74 8.96
CA ALA A 292 -14.64 13.36 10.38
C ALA A 292 -15.14 11.91 10.58
N GLN A 293 -15.63 11.25 9.53
CA GLN A 293 -16.16 9.88 9.55
C GLN A 293 -15.20 8.90 8.85
N LEU A 294 -13.97 9.32 8.55
CA LEU A 294 -13.06 8.53 7.71
C LEU A 294 -12.74 7.16 8.33
N ALA A 295 -12.63 7.08 9.66
CA ALA A 295 -12.45 5.82 10.37
C ALA A 295 -13.64 4.86 10.18
N GLU A 296 -14.88 5.37 10.22
CA GLU A 296 -16.10 4.60 9.96
C GLU A 296 -16.14 4.11 8.51
N HIS A 297 -15.81 4.96 7.54
CA HIS A 297 -15.76 4.58 6.12
C HIS A 297 -14.73 3.47 5.85
N TRP A 298 -13.55 3.53 6.49
CA TRP A 298 -12.57 2.45 6.40
C TRP A 298 -13.08 1.13 6.98
N ARG A 299 -13.79 1.15 8.11
CA ARG A 299 -14.42 -0.05 8.68
C ARG A 299 -15.53 -0.60 7.78
N SER A 300 -16.35 0.27 7.18
CA SER A 300 -17.39 -0.13 6.22
C SER A 300 -16.78 -0.76 4.97
N ALA A 301 -15.70 -0.19 4.44
CA ALA A 301 -14.95 -0.77 3.33
C ALA A 301 -14.41 -2.16 3.69
N ALA A 302 -13.80 -2.31 4.87
CA ALA A 302 -13.27 -3.59 5.35
C ALA A 302 -14.37 -4.64 5.56
N ALA A 303 -15.56 -4.22 5.98
CA ALA A 303 -16.74 -5.08 6.13
C ALA A 303 -17.37 -5.49 4.79
N GLY A 304 -16.99 -4.86 3.67
CA GLY A 304 -17.58 -5.10 2.36
C GLY A 304 -18.93 -4.43 2.16
N ASP A 305 -19.16 -3.28 2.78
CA ASP A 305 -20.40 -2.52 2.66
C ASP A 305 -20.68 -2.11 1.20
N PRO A 306 -21.82 -2.54 0.61
CA PRO A 306 -22.13 -2.23 -0.80
C PRO A 306 -22.30 -0.74 -1.08
N ALA A 307 -22.77 0.06 -0.12
CA ALA A 307 -22.96 1.50 -0.29
C ALA A 307 -21.61 2.23 -0.39
N THR A 308 -20.65 1.83 0.45
CA THR A 308 -19.26 2.33 0.40
C THR A 308 -18.60 1.98 -0.95
N ALA A 309 -18.80 0.77 -1.46
CA ALA A 309 -18.30 0.38 -2.78
C ALA A 309 -19.01 1.14 -3.93
N ALA A 310 -20.31 1.37 -3.82
CA ALA A 310 -21.08 2.15 -4.80
C ALA A 310 -20.58 3.60 -4.86
N ARG A 311 -20.33 4.21 -3.70
CA ARG A 311 -19.73 5.54 -3.58
C ARG A 311 -18.35 5.61 -4.24
N GLY A 312 -17.55 4.55 -4.11
CA GLY A 312 -16.26 4.45 -4.82
C GLY A 312 -16.42 4.49 -6.34
N ARG A 313 -17.39 3.75 -6.88
CA ARG A 313 -17.69 3.77 -8.32
C ARG A 313 -18.20 5.12 -8.81
N GLU A 314 -18.97 5.85 -8.00
CA GLU A 314 -19.44 7.21 -8.33
C GLU A 314 -18.28 8.22 -8.46
N LEU A 315 -17.21 8.06 -7.68
CA LEU A 315 -16.03 8.93 -7.76
C LEU A 315 -15.24 8.72 -9.05
N VAL A 316 -15.34 7.54 -9.65
CA VAL A 316 -14.64 7.14 -10.88
C VAL A 316 -15.63 6.52 -11.89
N PRO A 317 -16.56 7.32 -12.46
CA PRO A 317 -17.66 6.83 -13.30
C PRO A 317 -17.20 6.16 -14.60
N ASP A 318 -15.97 6.41 -15.05
CA ASP A 318 -15.36 5.75 -16.22
C ASP A 318 -14.80 4.34 -15.89
N LEU A 319 -15.03 3.86 -14.65
CA LEU A 319 -14.56 2.56 -14.19
C LEU A 319 -15.39 1.42 -14.79
N ILE A 320 -14.82 0.78 -15.82
CA ILE A 320 -15.29 -0.52 -16.31
C ILE A 320 -14.59 -1.60 -15.48
N LEU A 321 -15.27 -2.13 -14.47
CA LEU A 321 -14.79 -3.32 -13.77
C LEU A 321 -14.91 -4.52 -14.71
N VAL A 322 -13.79 -5.22 -14.93
CA VAL A 322 -13.82 -6.53 -15.58
C VAL A 322 -14.40 -7.50 -14.56
N ALA A 323 -15.54 -8.11 -14.90
CA ALA A 323 -16.24 -9.09 -14.06
C ALA A 323 -15.42 -10.37 -13.87
#